data_AF-A0A956PTU1-F1
#
_entry.id   AF-A0A956PTU1-F1
#
_cell.length_a   1.000
_cell.length_b   1.000
_cell.length_c   1.000
_cell.angle_alpha   90.00
_cell.angle_beta   90.00
_cell.angle_gamma   90.00
#
_symmetry.space_group_name_H-M   'P 1'
#
loop_
_entity.id
_entity.type
_entity.pdbx_description
1 polymer ?
#
loop_
_entity_poly.entity_id
_entity_poly.type
_entity_poly.pdbx_seq_one_letter_code
_entity_poly.pdbx_strand_id
1 'polypeptide(L)'
;MTPASTAHQTLPFETDSSGSPLDLCLREMAQGNFLQDPGTQGSMEDAIRLLSRFLVQRSKHDLKDTVAMSQRASESMAAVTFLTADIREASDNAHTIASAVEQLGQAIADVRDSSSRTAGSANLVEADVSQGLEAMTRAVEAIVAIAHSMRTTGEQIQRLNKDSEQIGQIARDIERIAAQTNLLALNATIEAARAGEAGKGFAVVANEVKELANQTARATQHINAQVLTIRNGIATLTEAGSRTGQEVASGQESILSAQSKLQDVSQHVKQVMESVVANAASVEEQTVATRDVARSVGIIASKARRASVLADRAVDAVAGQEQILKRQMDSLDQLDIPGKVLEQAKSDHFAWKKRLADLLIGRTGLDTASLTDHRQCRLGKWYSSVSDPVMRQSSEFQSLDEPHARVHAHAREVVRLFNAGLKEEAEAEYARMEEASVDVVRLLEALAARRDS
;
A
#
# COMPACT_ATOMS: atom_id res chain seq x y z
N MET A 1 52.49 10.34 20.20
CA MET A 1 53.17 11.63 20.45
C MET A 1 52.58 12.20 21.73
N THR A 2 53.42 12.31 22.75
CA THR A 2 53.13 12.84 24.09
C THR A 2 52.62 14.28 24.00
N PRO A 3 51.57 14.70 24.72
CA PRO A 3 51.17 16.10 24.72
C PRO A 3 52.15 16.89 25.59
N ALA A 4 52.76 17.90 24.98
CA ALA A 4 53.58 18.89 25.67
C ALA A 4 52.71 19.64 26.69
N SER A 5 53.03 19.47 27.97
CA SER A 5 52.54 20.31 29.06
C SER A 5 53.09 21.73 28.84
N THR A 6 52.27 22.61 28.27
CA THR A 6 52.50 24.05 28.35
C THR A 6 52.10 24.52 29.74
N ALA A 7 53.05 24.40 30.68
CA ALA A 7 53.00 25.12 31.94
C ALA A 7 52.90 26.61 31.62
N HIS A 8 51.77 27.23 31.97
CA HIS A 8 51.72 28.68 32.14
C HIS A 8 52.72 29.02 33.25
N GLN A 9 53.88 29.56 32.86
CA GLN A 9 54.74 30.30 33.77
C GLN A 9 53.99 31.56 34.19
N THR A 10 53.21 31.46 35.26
CA THR A 10 52.92 32.61 36.11
C THR A 10 54.25 33.01 36.74
N LEU A 11 54.81 34.14 36.29
CA LEU A 11 55.90 34.81 37.00
C LEU A 11 55.41 35.06 38.44
N PRO A 12 56.08 34.54 39.48
CA PRO A 12 55.72 34.86 40.84
C PRO A 12 56.12 36.32 41.08
N PHE A 13 55.13 37.21 41.18
CA PHE A 13 55.38 38.50 41.81
C PHE A 13 55.64 38.22 43.29
N GLU A 14 56.89 38.39 43.71
CA GLU A 14 57.28 38.36 45.13
C GLU A 14 56.37 39.33 45.90
N THR A 15 55.61 38.79 46.85
CA THR A 15 54.77 39.55 47.77
C THR A 15 55.64 40.14 48.86
N ASP A 16 56.34 41.22 48.52
CA ASP A 16 56.92 42.10 49.52
C ASP A 16 55.85 43.10 49.96
N SER A 17 55.40 43.01 51.22
CA SER A 17 54.31 43.83 51.78
C SER A 17 54.72 45.27 52.13
N SER A 18 55.91 45.71 51.71
CA SER A 18 56.47 47.05 51.99
C SER A 18 56.42 47.98 50.77
N GLY A 19 55.23 48.15 50.18
CA GLY A 19 54.95 49.11 49.10
C GLY A 19 54.11 50.31 49.57
N SER A 20 54.14 51.41 48.83
CA SER A 20 53.17 52.49 49.02
C SER A 20 51.74 52.00 48.71
N PRO A 21 50.67 52.65 49.22
CA PRO A 21 49.28 52.27 48.92
C PRO A 21 48.98 52.14 47.41
N LEU A 22 49.66 52.95 46.60
CA LEU A 22 49.63 52.89 45.14
C LEU A 22 50.25 51.61 44.57
N ASP A 23 51.40 51.17 45.09
CA ASP A 23 52.06 49.93 44.65
C ASP A 23 51.19 48.71 44.96
N LEU A 24 50.59 48.68 46.16
CA LEU A 24 49.67 47.61 46.55
C LEU A 24 48.42 47.59 45.66
N CYS A 25 47.83 48.75 45.37
CA CYS A 25 46.68 48.87 44.48
C CYS A 25 46.99 48.37 43.06
N LEU A 26 48.14 48.75 42.48
CA LEU A 26 48.54 48.30 41.14
C LEU A 26 48.84 46.79 41.09
N ARG A 27 49.41 46.21 42.15
CA ARG A 27 49.63 44.75 42.26
C ARG A 27 48.32 43.98 42.33
N GLU A 28 47.36 44.46 43.12
CA GLU A 28 46.01 43.88 43.21
C GLU A 28 45.28 43.97 41.86
N MET A 29 45.37 45.11 41.18
CA MET A 29 44.82 45.27 39.82
C MET A 29 45.47 44.31 38.82
N ALA A 30 46.79 44.09 38.91
CA ALA A 30 47.50 43.11 38.08
C ALA A 30 47.06 41.66 38.35
N GLN A 31 46.53 41.38 39.54
CA GLN A 31 45.93 40.10 39.92
C GLN A 31 44.43 40.00 39.58
N GLY A 32 43.84 41.01 38.93
CA GLY A 32 42.44 41.01 38.52
C GLY A 32 41.45 41.64 39.52
N ASN A 33 41.94 42.18 40.63
CA ASN A 33 41.15 42.90 41.61
C ASN A 33 41.08 44.40 41.24
N PHE A 34 40.17 44.73 40.32
CA PHE A 34 40.03 46.09 39.81
C PHE A 34 39.22 47.03 40.71
N LEU A 35 38.66 46.53 41.82
CA LEU A 35 37.81 47.31 42.73
C LEU A 35 38.60 48.01 43.85
N GLN A 36 39.94 47.81 43.92
CA GLN A 36 40.77 48.49 44.91
C GLN A 36 40.88 50.00 44.66
N ASP A 37 40.76 50.78 45.74
CA ASP A 37 40.93 52.24 45.71
C ASP A 37 42.40 52.61 46.01
N PRO A 38 43.07 53.40 45.15
CA PRO A 38 44.44 53.84 45.40
C PRO A 38 44.61 54.78 46.62
N GLY A 39 43.52 55.22 47.26
CA GLY A 39 43.56 55.94 48.53
C GLY A 39 43.45 57.47 48.39
N THR A 40 44.51 58.22 48.65
CA THR A 40 44.49 59.70 48.75
C THR A 40 44.05 60.42 47.46
N GLN A 41 43.86 61.73 47.53
CA GLN A 41 43.58 62.56 46.35
C GLN A 41 44.89 62.96 45.65
N GLY A 42 44.95 62.73 44.34
CA GLY A 42 46.09 63.07 43.50
C GLY A 42 45.86 62.70 42.05
N SER A 43 46.64 63.30 41.14
CA SER A 43 46.45 63.12 39.69
C SER A 43 46.70 61.69 39.21
N MET A 44 47.56 60.92 39.90
CA MET A 44 47.83 59.52 39.57
C MET A 44 46.72 58.61 40.08
N GLU A 45 46.23 58.87 41.29
CA GLU A 45 45.12 58.17 41.92
C GLU A 45 43.84 58.32 41.09
N ASP A 46 43.57 59.51 40.55
CA ASP A 46 42.42 59.74 39.66
C ASP A 46 42.55 59.02 38.31
N ALA A 47 43.76 58.93 37.76
CA ALA A 47 44.03 58.14 36.55
C ALA A 47 43.85 56.64 36.80
N ILE A 48 44.29 56.13 37.96
CA ILE A 48 44.07 54.74 38.39
C ILE A 48 42.57 54.47 38.57
N ARG A 49 41.81 55.35 39.24
CA ARG A 49 40.34 55.21 39.35
C ARG A 49 39.64 55.19 38.00
N LEU A 50 40.12 55.98 37.03
CA LEU A 50 39.60 55.95 35.66
C LEU A 50 39.90 54.61 34.98
N LEU A 51 41.14 54.11 35.10
CA LEU A 51 41.56 52.82 34.57
C LEU A 51 40.79 51.66 35.20
N SER A 52 40.65 51.63 36.52
CA SER A 52 39.84 50.64 37.25
C SER A 52 38.40 50.60 36.75
N ARG A 53 37.75 51.77 36.61
CA ARG A 53 36.39 51.84 36.04
C ARG A 53 36.34 51.32 34.61
N PHE A 54 37.31 51.66 33.78
CA PHE A 54 37.40 51.15 32.40
C PHE A 54 37.57 49.63 32.37
N LEU A 55 38.49 49.06 33.16
CA LEU A 55 38.75 47.63 33.23
C LEU A 55 37.56 46.84 33.79
N VAL A 56 36.87 47.35 34.82
CA VAL A 56 35.63 46.76 35.33
C VAL A 56 34.55 46.76 34.26
N GLN A 57 34.34 47.89 33.58
CA GLN A 57 33.32 47.99 32.53
C GLN A 57 33.64 47.09 31.35
N ARG A 58 34.92 47.00 30.96
CA ARG A 58 35.39 46.11 29.89
C ARG A 58 35.19 44.64 30.27
N SER A 59 35.60 44.24 31.46
CA SER A 59 35.45 42.86 31.95
C SER A 59 33.99 42.46 32.08
N LYS A 60 33.12 43.38 32.50
CA LYS A 60 31.66 43.19 32.52
C LYS A 60 31.09 42.98 31.11
N HIS A 61 31.55 43.76 30.14
CA HIS A 61 31.15 43.61 28.74
C HIS A 61 31.63 42.26 28.18
N ASP A 62 32.90 41.93 28.36
CA ASP A 62 33.49 40.65 27.89
C ASP A 62 32.79 39.44 28.52
N LEU A 63 32.38 39.53 29.80
CA LEU A 63 31.56 38.50 30.46
C LEU A 63 30.17 38.36 29.84
N LYS A 64 29.45 39.48 29.64
CA LYS A 64 28.13 39.45 29.00
C LYS A 64 28.22 38.88 27.58
N ASP A 65 29.23 39.26 26.81
CA ASP A 65 29.46 38.74 25.46
C ASP A 65 29.76 37.24 25.47
N THR A 66 30.62 36.77 26.38
CA THR A 66 30.95 35.34 26.52
C THR A 66 29.71 34.52 26.86
N VAL A 67 28.86 35.01 27.77
CA VAL A 67 27.59 34.35 28.13
C VAL A 67 26.62 34.33 26.96
N ALA A 68 26.49 35.44 26.22
CA ALA A 68 25.65 35.51 25.03
C ALA A 68 26.14 34.54 23.93
N MET A 69 27.45 34.34 23.79
CA MET A 69 28.00 33.34 22.87
C MET A 69 27.74 31.90 23.35
N SER A 70 27.76 31.64 24.67
CA SER A 70 27.40 30.36 25.27
C SER A 70 25.93 30.01 25.03
N GLN A 71 25.04 30.98 25.17
CA GLN A 71 23.64 30.83 24.81
C GLN A 71 23.46 30.39 23.35
N ARG A 72 24.08 31.13 22.41
CA ARG A 72 23.99 30.80 20.96
C ARG A 72 24.58 29.43 20.64
N ALA A 73 25.64 29.03 21.32
CA ALA A 73 26.23 27.69 21.17
C ALA A 73 25.24 26.60 21.62
N SER A 74 24.58 26.79 22.77
CA SER A 74 23.55 25.87 23.26
C SER A 74 22.35 25.81 22.34
N GLU A 75 21.83 26.94 21.86
CA GLU A 75 20.70 27.00 20.92
C GLU A 75 21.05 26.32 19.59
N SER A 76 22.29 26.52 19.10
CA SER A 76 22.78 25.84 17.89
C SER A 76 22.85 24.33 18.09
N MET A 77 23.28 23.85 19.26
CA MET A 77 23.32 22.41 19.53
C MET A 77 21.91 21.80 19.60
N ALA A 78 20.96 22.49 20.22
CA ALA A 78 19.57 22.05 20.27
C ALA A 78 19.00 21.91 18.84
N ALA A 79 19.20 22.93 17.99
CA ALA A 79 18.77 22.89 16.59
C ALA A 79 19.40 21.74 15.79
N VAL A 80 20.70 21.49 15.97
CA VAL A 80 21.40 20.38 15.32
C VAL A 80 20.91 19.01 15.83
N THR A 81 20.52 18.92 17.09
CA THR A 81 19.95 17.69 17.68
C THR A 81 18.63 17.33 17.01
N PHE A 82 17.68 18.29 16.93
CA PHE A 82 16.41 18.07 16.22
C PHE A 82 16.63 17.75 14.73
N LEU A 83 17.52 18.49 14.07
CA LEU A 83 17.86 18.22 12.67
C LEU A 83 18.42 16.80 12.46
N THR A 84 19.22 16.30 13.41
CA THR A 84 19.79 14.95 13.34
C THR A 84 18.70 13.87 13.45
N ALA A 85 17.67 14.10 14.27
CA ALA A 85 16.50 13.23 14.36
C ALA A 85 15.72 13.20 13.03
N ASP A 86 15.37 14.37 12.49
CA ASP A 86 14.66 14.50 11.20
C ASP A 86 15.40 13.81 10.04
N ILE A 87 16.73 13.92 10.02
CA ILE A 87 17.58 13.27 8.99
C ILE A 87 17.51 11.74 9.09
N ARG A 88 17.51 11.18 10.32
CA ARG A 88 17.39 9.74 10.54
C ARG A 88 16.04 9.23 10.06
N GLU A 89 14.96 9.93 10.45
CA GLU A 89 13.60 9.61 10.00
C GLU A 89 13.49 9.63 8.48
N ALA A 90 14.01 10.68 7.83
CA ALA A 90 14.01 10.78 6.37
C ALA A 90 14.80 9.64 5.69
N SER A 91 15.90 9.19 6.30
CA SER A 91 16.69 8.05 5.80
C SER A 91 15.93 6.72 5.93
N ASP A 92 15.30 6.49 7.07
CA ASP A 92 14.53 5.26 7.33
C ASP A 92 13.28 5.17 6.46
N ASN A 93 12.59 6.31 6.28
CA ASN A 93 11.48 6.44 5.34
C ASN A 93 11.93 6.15 3.90
N ALA A 94 13.09 6.67 3.47
CA ALA A 94 13.61 6.38 2.14
C ALA A 94 13.92 4.88 1.95
N HIS A 95 14.47 4.19 2.95
CA HIS A 95 14.70 2.74 2.90
C HIS A 95 13.41 1.93 2.80
N THR A 96 12.39 2.32 3.56
CA THR A 96 11.08 1.68 3.55
C THR A 96 10.41 1.84 2.18
N ILE A 97 10.43 3.05 1.62
CA ILE A 97 9.87 3.31 0.28
C ILE A 97 10.67 2.57 -0.79
N ALA A 98 11.99 2.49 -0.70
CA ALA A 98 12.81 1.72 -1.65
C ALA A 98 12.40 0.24 -1.69
N SER A 99 12.18 -0.37 -0.52
CA SER A 99 11.73 -1.75 -0.41
C SER A 99 10.33 -1.94 -1.02
N ALA A 100 9.41 -0.99 -0.79
CA ALA A 100 8.08 -1.01 -1.38
C ALA A 100 8.12 -0.87 -2.92
N VAL A 101 9.03 -0.05 -3.45
CA VAL A 101 9.26 0.12 -4.88
C VAL A 101 9.75 -1.17 -5.53
N GLU A 102 10.64 -1.92 -4.89
CA GLU A 102 11.09 -3.23 -5.38
C GLU A 102 9.93 -4.23 -5.45
N GLN A 103 9.11 -4.32 -4.39
CA GLN A 103 7.92 -5.16 -4.37
C GLN A 103 6.91 -4.77 -5.46
N LEU A 104 6.71 -3.47 -5.66
CA LEU A 104 5.83 -2.96 -6.70
C LEU A 104 6.36 -3.28 -8.10
N GLY A 105 7.69 -3.25 -8.30
CA GLY A 105 8.33 -3.73 -9.53
C GLY A 105 8.05 -5.20 -9.84
N GLN A 106 8.06 -6.07 -8.81
CA GLN A 106 7.71 -7.48 -8.97
C GLN A 106 6.22 -7.64 -9.31
N ALA A 107 5.33 -6.93 -8.62
CA ALA A 107 3.89 -6.99 -8.88
C ALA A 107 3.55 -6.57 -10.33
N ILE A 108 4.23 -5.55 -10.86
CA ILE A 108 4.08 -5.13 -12.27
C ILE A 108 4.51 -6.25 -13.23
N ALA A 109 5.60 -6.97 -12.92
CA ALA A 109 6.05 -8.11 -13.73
C ALA A 109 5.02 -9.24 -13.71
N ASP A 110 4.46 -9.57 -12.54
CA ASP A 110 3.45 -10.62 -12.39
C ASP A 110 2.17 -10.28 -13.19
N VAL A 111 1.73 -9.01 -13.18
CA VAL A 111 0.57 -8.55 -13.99
C VAL A 111 0.85 -8.65 -15.48
N ARG A 112 2.08 -8.35 -15.92
CA ARG A 112 2.50 -8.50 -17.33
C ARG A 112 2.42 -9.96 -17.76
N ASP A 113 3.00 -10.86 -16.98
CA ASP A 113 3.01 -12.30 -17.29
C ASP A 113 1.60 -12.88 -17.25
N SER A 114 0.77 -12.46 -16.29
CA SER A 114 -0.63 -12.84 -16.23
C SER A 114 -1.41 -12.37 -17.47
N SER A 115 -1.21 -11.12 -17.89
CA SER A 115 -1.85 -10.58 -19.10
C SER A 115 -1.44 -11.35 -20.35
N SER A 116 -0.16 -11.72 -20.48
CA SER A 116 0.33 -12.54 -21.60
C SER A 116 -0.31 -13.93 -21.63
N ARG A 117 -0.41 -14.61 -20.47
CA ARG A 117 -1.09 -15.91 -20.36
C ARG A 117 -2.57 -15.82 -20.69
N THR A 118 -3.26 -14.78 -20.21
CA THR A 118 -4.67 -14.52 -20.54
C THR A 118 -4.85 -14.32 -22.05
N ALA A 119 -3.97 -13.58 -22.70
CA ALA A 119 -3.99 -13.39 -24.15
C ALA A 119 -3.84 -14.73 -24.90
N GLY A 120 -2.87 -15.55 -24.48
CA GLY A 120 -2.67 -16.89 -25.04
C GLY A 120 -3.90 -17.79 -24.88
N SER A 121 -4.50 -17.80 -23.69
CA SER A 121 -5.72 -18.57 -23.43
C SER A 121 -6.92 -18.08 -24.24
N ALA A 122 -7.08 -16.76 -24.38
CA ALA A 122 -8.16 -16.16 -25.17
C ALA A 122 -8.05 -16.56 -26.65
N ASN A 123 -6.84 -16.57 -27.22
CA ASN A 123 -6.60 -17.03 -28.59
C ASN A 123 -6.95 -18.52 -28.79
N LEU A 124 -6.65 -19.37 -27.81
CA LEU A 124 -7.03 -20.79 -27.85
C LEU A 124 -8.56 -20.95 -27.83
N VAL A 125 -9.24 -20.22 -26.94
CA VAL A 125 -10.71 -20.23 -26.88
C VAL A 125 -11.34 -19.74 -28.20
N GLU A 126 -10.79 -18.70 -28.82
CA GLU A 126 -11.30 -18.22 -30.12
C GLU A 126 -11.14 -19.30 -31.22
N ALA A 127 -10.02 -20.03 -31.23
CA ALA A 127 -9.81 -21.13 -32.14
C ALA A 127 -10.82 -22.28 -31.92
N ASP A 128 -11.10 -22.62 -30.66
CA ASP A 128 -12.09 -23.64 -30.29
C ASP A 128 -13.52 -23.20 -30.67
N VAL A 129 -13.86 -21.91 -30.46
CA VAL A 129 -15.15 -21.34 -30.87
C VAL A 129 -15.31 -21.39 -32.39
N SER A 130 -14.27 -21.04 -33.14
CA SER A 130 -14.27 -21.13 -34.60
C SER A 130 -14.54 -22.56 -35.08
N GLN A 131 -13.83 -23.54 -34.52
CA GLN A 131 -14.05 -24.97 -34.82
C GLN A 131 -15.46 -25.43 -34.41
N GLY A 132 -15.96 -24.96 -33.27
CA GLY A 132 -17.31 -25.24 -32.79
C GLY A 132 -18.39 -24.72 -33.74
N LEU A 133 -18.25 -23.49 -34.24
CA LEU A 133 -19.18 -22.89 -35.21
C LEU A 133 -19.20 -23.64 -36.55
N GLU A 134 -18.04 -24.09 -37.03
CA GLU A 134 -17.96 -24.95 -38.22
C GLU A 134 -18.67 -26.29 -37.99
N ALA A 135 -18.49 -26.91 -36.81
CA ALA A 135 -19.17 -28.15 -36.46
C ALA A 135 -20.69 -27.97 -36.39
N MET A 136 -21.17 -26.84 -35.85
CA MET A 136 -22.60 -26.51 -35.82
C MET A 136 -23.17 -26.32 -37.22
N THR A 137 -22.42 -25.67 -38.12
CA THR A 137 -22.83 -25.50 -39.52
C THR A 137 -23.02 -26.85 -40.22
N ARG A 138 -22.05 -27.77 -40.07
CA ARG A 138 -22.18 -29.15 -40.58
C ARG A 138 -23.36 -29.90 -39.97
N ALA A 139 -23.65 -29.66 -38.69
CA ALA A 139 -24.79 -30.29 -38.02
C ALA A 139 -26.15 -29.76 -38.53
N VAL A 140 -26.25 -28.45 -38.83
CA VAL A 140 -27.43 -27.88 -39.49
C VAL A 140 -27.63 -28.50 -40.87
N GLU A 141 -26.58 -28.61 -41.68
CA GLU A 141 -26.65 -29.24 -43.01
C GLU A 141 -27.14 -30.68 -42.94
N ALA A 142 -26.64 -31.46 -41.97
CA ALA A 142 -27.08 -32.84 -41.75
C ALA A 142 -28.56 -32.93 -41.34
N ILE A 143 -29.03 -32.06 -40.45
CA ILE A 143 -30.45 -32.01 -40.04
C ILE A 143 -31.36 -31.63 -41.22
N VAL A 144 -30.94 -30.67 -42.04
CA VAL A 144 -31.69 -30.30 -43.25
C VAL A 144 -31.78 -31.47 -44.24
N ALA A 145 -30.70 -32.24 -44.40
CA ALA A 145 -30.72 -33.44 -45.23
C ALA A 145 -31.67 -34.53 -44.68
N ILE A 146 -31.70 -34.74 -43.35
CA ILE A 146 -32.63 -35.67 -42.70
C ILE A 146 -34.08 -35.20 -42.90
N ALA A 147 -34.37 -33.92 -42.69
CA ALA A 147 -35.70 -33.35 -42.92
C ALA A 147 -36.16 -33.55 -44.37
N HIS A 148 -35.26 -33.39 -45.33
CA HIS A 148 -35.53 -33.67 -46.74
C HIS A 148 -35.88 -35.14 -46.98
N SER A 149 -35.05 -36.07 -46.48
CA SER A 149 -35.27 -37.51 -46.61
C SER A 149 -36.59 -37.97 -45.97
N MET A 150 -36.94 -37.39 -44.82
CA MET A 150 -38.20 -37.67 -44.13
C MET A 150 -39.42 -37.26 -44.96
N ARG A 151 -39.38 -36.08 -45.58
CA ARG A 151 -40.47 -35.62 -46.47
C ARG A 151 -40.62 -36.56 -47.68
N THR A 152 -39.52 -36.93 -48.33
CA THR A 152 -39.55 -37.89 -49.44
C THR A 152 -40.10 -39.26 -49.02
N THR A 153 -39.74 -39.74 -47.83
CA THR A 153 -40.27 -40.99 -47.26
C THR A 153 -41.77 -40.89 -47.01
N GLY A 154 -42.23 -39.76 -46.46
CA GLY A 154 -43.67 -39.48 -46.26
C GLY A 154 -44.46 -39.50 -47.57
N GLU A 155 -43.93 -38.91 -48.64
CA GLU A 155 -44.54 -38.95 -49.98
C GLU A 155 -44.64 -40.38 -50.53
N GLN A 156 -43.62 -41.22 -50.32
CA GLN A 156 -43.64 -42.63 -50.74
C GLN A 156 -44.66 -43.46 -49.95
N ILE A 157 -44.74 -43.25 -48.63
CA ILE A 157 -45.74 -43.92 -47.78
C ILE A 157 -47.16 -43.54 -48.21
N GLN A 158 -47.42 -42.26 -48.54
CA GLN A 158 -48.73 -41.83 -49.04
C GLN A 158 -49.09 -42.50 -50.37
N ARG A 159 -48.14 -42.64 -51.30
CA ARG A 159 -48.36 -43.39 -52.54
C ARG A 159 -48.69 -44.85 -52.26
N LEU A 160 -47.91 -45.52 -51.40
CA LEU A 160 -48.15 -46.91 -51.02
C LEU A 160 -49.53 -47.11 -50.38
N ASN A 161 -50.00 -46.15 -49.58
CA ASN A 161 -51.33 -46.19 -48.98
C ASN A 161 -52.44 -46.14 -50.06
N LYS A 162 -52.29 -45.26 -51.05
CA LYS A 162 -53.21 -45.14 -52.17
C LYS A 162 -53.23 -46.40 -53.03
N ASP A 163 -52.06 -46.97 -53.33
CA ASP A 163 -51.94 -48.20 -54.11
C ASP A 163 -52.57 -49.38 -53.36
N SER A 164 -52.34 -49.48 -52.05
CA SER A 164 -52.94 -50.52 -51.18
C SER A 164 -54.47 -50.40 -51.13
N GLU A 165 -55.01 -49.18 -51.13
CA GLU A 165 -56.45 -48.93 -51.17
C GLU A 165 -57.06 -49.36 -52.51
N GLN A 166 -56.38 -49.08 -53.62
CA GLN A 166 -56.80 -49.53 -54.94
C GLN A 166 -56.78 -51.06 -55.05
N ILE A 167 -55.72 -51.72 -54.56
CA ILE A 167 -55.64 -53.19 -54.53
C ILE A 167 -56.78 -53.78 -53.69
N GLY A 168 -57.06 -53.20 -52.51
CA GLY A 168 -58.18 -53.64 -51.69
C GLY A 168 -59.54 -53.47 -52.37
N GLN A 169 -59.72 -52.41 -53.18
CA GLN A 169 -60.93 -52.22 -53.97
C GLN A 169 -61.07 -53.28 -55.07
N ILE A 170 -59.99 -53.53 -55.81
CA ILE A 170 -59.96 -54.56 -56.85
C ILE A 170 -60.25 -55.95 -56.25
N ALA A 171 -59.66 -56.28 -55.10
CA ALA A 171 -59.89 -57.56 -54.43
C ALA A 171 -61.35 -57.74 -54.01
N ARG A 172 -62.01 -56.70 -53.48
CA ARG A 172 -63.45 -56.71 -53.17
C ARG A 172 -64.32 -56.88 -54.42
N ASP A 173 -63.94 -56.25 -55.52
CA ASP A 173 -64.66 -56.40 -56.79
C ASP A 173 -64.54 -57.82 -57.34
N ILE A 174 -63.35 -58.44 -57.27
CA ILE A 174 -63.15 -59.85 -57.64
C ILE A 174 -63.92 -60.79 -56.70
N GLU A 175 -63.95 -60.53 -55.39
CA GLU A 175 -64.72 -61.33 -54.43
C GLU A 175 -66.23 -61.31 -54.77
N ARG A 176 -66.76 -60.13 -55.12
CA ARG A 176 -68.15 -59.96 -55.56
C ARG A 176 -68.43 -60.70 -56.87
N ILE A 177 -67.51 -60.63 -57.85
CA ILE A 177 -67.61 -61.39 -59.10
C ILE A 177 -67.61 -62.89 -58.80
N ALA A 178 -66.68 -63.38 -57.97
CA ALA A 178 -66.60 -64.78 -57.58
C ALA A 178 -67.88 -65.26 -56.87
N ALA A 179 -68.45 -64.46 -55.96
CA ALA A 179 -69.73 -64.77 -55.33
C ALA A 179 -70.89 -64.87 -56.34
N GLN A 180 -70.94 -63.96 -57.32
CA GLN A 180 -71.93 -63.99 -58.39
C GLN A 180 -71.72 -65.20 -59.31
N THR A 181 -70.48 -65.54 -59.66
CA THR A 181 -70.14 -66.72 -60.44
C THR A 181 -70.49 -68.01 -59.71
N ASN A 182 -70.27 -68.07 -58.39
CA ASN A 182 -70.66 -69.20 -57.55
C ASN A 182 -72.19 -69.39 -57.53
N LEU A 183 -72.96 -68.29 -57.45
CA LEU A 183 -74.43 -68.32 -57.55
C LEU A 183 -74.92 -68.77 -58.93
N LEU A 184 -74.30 -68.29 -60.01
CA LEU A 184 -74.60 -68.71 -61.38
C LEU A 184 -74.30 -70.20 -61.58
N ALA A 185 -73.16 -70.66 -61.09
CA ALA A 185 -72.75 -72.07 -61.15
C ALA A 185 -73.67 -72.97 -60.31
N LEU A 186 -74.14 -72.49 -59.16
CA LEU A 186 -75.14 -73.17 -58.34
C LEU A 186 -76.47 -73.33 -59.09
N ASN A 187 -76.97 -72.25 -59.69
CA ASN A 187 -78.19 -72.29 -60.50
C ASN A 187 -78.05 -73.25 -61.70
N ALA A 188 -76.89 -73.24 -62.37
CA ALA A 188 -76.59 -74.17 -63.45
C ALA A 188 -76.52 -75.62 -62.97
N THR A 189 -75.98 -75.87 -61.78
CA THR A 189 -75.94 -77.21 -61.16
C THR A 189 -77.35 -77.72 -60.84
N ILE A 190 -78.22 -76.84 -60.33
CA ILE A 190 -79.63 -77.16 -60.05
C ILE A 190 -80.37 -77.51 -61.36
N GLU A 191 -80.20 -76.70 -62.41
CA GLU A 191 -80.88 -76.95 -63.69
C GLU A 191 -80.33 -78.19 -64.41
N ALA A 192 -79.01 -78.45 -64.29
CA ALA A 192 -78.40 -79.68 -64.79
C ALA A 192 -78.92 -80.93 -64.06
N ALA A 193 -79.17 -80.85 -62.74
CA ALA A 193 -79.82 -81.93 -61.98
C ALA A 193 -81.29 -82.13 -62.41
N ARG A 194 -81.99 -81.05 -62.76
CA ARG A 194 -83.38 -81.06 -63.24
C ARG A 194 -83.53 -81.72 -64.61
N ALA A 195 -82.50 -81.64 -65.47
CA ALA A 195 -82.46 -82.25 -66.80
C ALA A 195 -82.15 -83.76 -66.80
N GLY A 196 -81.91 -84.39 -65.64
CA GLY A 196 -81.69 -85.84 -65.53
C GLY A 196 -80.44 -86.36 -66.26
N GLU A 197 -80.54 -87.48 -66.99
CA GLU A 197 -79.40 -88.11 -67.70
C GLU A 197 -78.75 -87.19 -68.76
N ALA A 198 -79.53 -86.29 -69.38
CA ALA A 198 -79.02 -85.36 -70.39
C ALA A 198 -78.16 -84.22 -69.80
N GLY A 199 -78.30 -83.94 -68.50
CA GLY A 199 -77.61 -82.84 -67.80
C GLY A 199 -76.28 -83.22 -67.16
N LYS A 200 -75.88 -84.50 -67.14
CA LYS A 200 -74.69 -84.98 -66.39
C LYS A 200 -73.39 -84.27 -66.77
N GLY A 201 -73.13 -84.04 -68.06
CA GLY A 201 -71.94 -83.33 -68.53
C GLY A 201 -71.91 -81.86 -68.08
N PHE A 202 -73.07 -81.18 -68.12
CA PHE A 202 -73.22 -79.81 -67.64
C PHE A 202 -73.09 -79.70 -66.11
N ALA A 203 -73.56 -80.70 -65.35
CA ALA A 203 -73.43 -80.73 -63.90
C ALA A 203 -71.97 -80.81 -63.45
N VAL A 204 -71.11 -81.55 -64.17
CA VAL A 204 -69.67 -81.61 -63.88
C VAL A 204 -69.01 -80.25 -64.10
N VAL A 205 -69.27 -79.59 -65.23
CA VAL A 205 -68.72 -78.26 -65.52
C VAL A 205 -69.23 -77.21 -64.52
N ALA A 206 -70.51 -77.25 -64.18
CA ALA A 206 -71.09 -76.31 -63.21
C ALA A 206 -70.49 -76.49 -61.80
N ASN A 207 -70.25 -77.72 -61.36
CA ASN A 207 -69.55 -77.99 -60.09
C ASN A 207 -68.08 -77.52 -60.13
N GLU A 208 -67.38 -77.70 -61.24
CA GLU A 208 -66.00 -77.21 -61.39
C GLU A 208 -65.93 -75.68 -61.33
N VAL A 209 -66.84 -74.98 -62.04
CA VAL A 209 -66.94 -73.51 -61.98
C VAL A 209 -67.29 -73.03 -60.57
N LYS A 210 -68.15 -73.75 -59.85
CA LYS A 210 -68.50 -73.47 -58.46
C LYS A 210 -67.27 -73.58 -57.54
N GLU A 211 -66.45 -74.62 -57.71
CA GLU A 211 -65.24 -74.80 -56.91
C GLU A 211 -64.18 -73.73 -57.22
N LEU A 212 -63.97 -73.40 -58.51
CA LEU A 212 -63.12 -72.29 -58.94
C LEU A 212 -63.57 -70.93 -58.36
N ALA A 213 -64.88 -70.68 -58.33
CA ALA A 213 -65.43 -69.47 -57.72
C ALA A 213 -65.18 -69.42 -56.21
N ASN A 214 -65.35 -70.55 -55.49
CA ASN A 214 -65.02 -70.63 -54.06
C ASN A 214 -63.52 -70.51 -53.77
N GLN A 215 -62.65 -71.04 -54.64
CA GLN A 215 -61.21 -70.84 -54.55
C GLN A 215 -60.84 -69.37 -54.79
N THR A 216 -61.46 -68.73 -55.77
CA THR A 216 -61.26 -67.30 -56.07
C THR A 216 -61.69 -66.44 -54.87
N ALA A 217 -62.85 -66.71 -54.27
CA ALA A 217 -63.32 -65.99 -53.08
C ALA A 217 -62.34 -66.14 -51.89
N ARG A 218 -61.83 -67.35 -51.64
CA ARG A 218 -60.82 -67.59 -50.60
C ARG A 218 -59.51 -66.84 -50.89
N ALA A 219 -59.06 -66.83 -52.15
CA ALA A 219 -57.86 -66.10 -52.55
C ALA A 219 -58.04 -64.58 -52.35
N THR A 220 -59.20 -64.01 -52.72
CA THR A 220 -59.49 -62.58 -52.49
C THR A 220 -59.60 -62.23 -51.02
N GLN A 221 -60.15 -63.11 -50.18
CA GLN A 221 -60.14 -62.91 -48.72
C GLN A 221 -58.71 -62.85 -48.16
N HIS A 222 -57.83 -63.72 -48.65
CA HIS A 222 -56.41 -63.68 -48.27
C HIS A 222 -55.73 -62.39 -48.72
N ILE A 223 -56.01 -61.90 -49.94
CA ILE A 223 -55.51 -60.60 -50.43
C ILE A 223 -56.01 -59.46 -49.54
N ASN A 224 -57.31 -59.44 -49.21
CA ASN A 224 -57.88 -58.42 -48.32
C ASN A 224 -57.20 -58.42 -46.93
N ALA A 225 -56.92 -59.60 -46.37
CA ALA A 225 -56.19 -59.72 -45.12
C ALA A 225 -54.76 -59.13 -45.23
N GLN A 226 -54.04 -59.42 -46.31
CA GLN A 226 -52.71 -58.85 -46.56
C GLN A 226 -52.75 -57.32 -46.75
N VAL A 227 -53.73 -56.80 -47.48
CA VAL A 227 -53.94 -55.35 -47.64
C VAL A 227 -54.17 -54.68 -46.29
N LEU A 228 -54.95 -55.29 -45.41
CA LEU A 228 -55.16 -54.77 -44.04
C LEU A 228 -53.85 -54.74 -43.25
N THR A 229 -53.03 -55.79 -43.32
CA THR A 229 -51.71 -55.80 -42.68
C THR A 229 -50.80 -54.69 -43.22
N ILE A 230 -50.77 -54.49 -44.54
CA ILE A 230 -49.99 -53.42 -45.18
C ILE A 230 -50.47 -52.04 -44.71
N ARG A 231 -51.79 -51.79 -44.70
CA ARG A 231 -52.36 -50.51 -44.25
C ARG A 231 -52.06 -50.23 -42.77
N ASN A 232 -52.11 -51.25 -41.91
CA ASN A 232 -51.68 -51.10 -40.52
C ASN A 232 -50.19 -50.74 -40.42
N GLY A 233 -49.33 -51.39 -41.21
CA GLY A 233 -47.91 -51.05 -41.27
C GLY A 233 -47.66 -49.61 -41.74
N ILE A 234 -48.42 -49.11 -42.72
CA ILE A 234 -48.36 -47.72 -43.20
C ILE A 234 -48.78 -46.75 -42.09
N ALA A 235 -49.82 -47.05 -41.33
CA ALA A 235 -50.25 -46.21 -40.21
C ALA A 235 -49.13 -46.09 -39.16
N THR A 236 -48.49 -47.20 -38.79
CA THR A 236 -47.33 -47.18 -37.87
C THR A 236 -46.15 -46.39 -38.44
N LEU A 237 -45.82 -46.54 -39.72
CA LEU A 237 -44.74 -45.78 -40.37
C LEU A 237 -45.04 -44.28 -40.42
N THR A 238 -46.29 -43.90 -40.62
CA THR A 238 -46.73 -42.49 -40.63
C THR A 238 -46.58 -41.86 -39.25
N GLU A 239 -46.99 -42.58 -38.19
CA GLU A 239 -46.83 -42.11 -36.82
C GLU A 239 -45.35 -41.97 -36.44
N ALA A 240 -44.53 -42.96 -36.78
CA ALA A 240 -43.08 -42.91 -36.57
C ALA A 240 -42.45 -41.73 -37.32
N GLY A 241 -42.82 -41.51 -38.58
CA GLY A 241 -42.32 -40.39 -39.38
C GLY A 241 -42.71 -39.02 -38.82
N SER A 242 -43.93 -38.88 -38.29
CA SER A 242 -44.36 -37.66 -37.61
C SER A 242 -43.54 -37.37 -36.35
N ARG A 243 -43.25 -38.40 -35.56
CA ARG A 243 -42.43 -38.29 -34.35
C ARG A 243 -40.99 -37.89 -34.68
N THR A 244 -40.37 -38.56 -35.65
CA THR A 244 -39.03 -38.19 -36.14
C THR A 244 -39.01 -36.76 -36.70
N GLY A 245 -40.06 -36.32 -37.39
CA GLY A 245 -40.17 -34.93 -37.85
C GLY A 245 -40.13 -33.91 -36.71
N GLN A 246 -40.80 -34.19 -35.59
CA GLN A 246 -40.76 -33.35 -34.39
C GLN A 246 -39.37 -33.34 -33.74
N GLU A 247 -38.72 -34.50 -33.64
CA GLU A 247 -37.36 -34.63 -33.09
C GLU A 247 -36.33 -33.85 -33.94
N VAL A 248 -36.46 -33.90 -35.26
CA VAL A 248 -35.61 -33.15 -36.20
C VAL A 248 -35.79 -31.64 -36.01
N ALA A 249 -37.03 -31.16 -35.89
CA ALA A 249 -37.32 -29.74 -35.65
C ALA A 249 -36.73 -29.26 -34.31
N SER A 250 -36.89 -30.04 -33.24
CA SER A 250 -36.31 -29.74 -31.93
C SER A 250 -34.77 -29.76 -31.95
N GLY A 251 -34.17 -30.70 -32.68
CA GLY A 251 -32.73 -30.76 -32.91
C GLY A 251 -32.21 -29.52 -33.63
N GLN A 252 -32.92 -29.03 -34.65
CA GLN A 252 -32.56 -27.82 -35.38
C GLN A 252 -32.55 -26.59 -34.46
N GLU A 253 -33.59 -26.42 -33.64
CA GLU A 253 -33.67 -25.31 -32.68
C GLU A 253 -32.51 -25.35 -31.68
N SER A 254 -32.18 -26.55 -31.17
CA SER A 254 -31.08 -26.75 -30.22
C SER A 254 -29.72 -26.37 -30.81
N ILE A 255 -29.46 -26.74 -32.07
CA ILE A 255 -28.21 -26.39 -32.77
C ILE A 255 -28.12 -24.87 -33.00
N LEU A 256 -29.21 -24.23 -33.44
CA LEU A 256 -29.22 -22.78 -33.64
C LEU A 256 -28.99 -22.02 -32.33
N SER A 257 -29.58 -22.50 -31.23
CA SER A 257 -29.32 -21.94 -29.89
C SER A 257 -27.86 -22.09 -29.47
N ALA A 258 -27.26 -23.27 -29.69
CA ALA A 258 -25.84 -23.49 -29.40
C ALA A 258 -24.92 -22.59 -30.25
N GLN A 259 -25.25 -22.41 -31.53
CA GLN A 259 -24.53 -21.51 -32.43
C GLN A 259 -24.57 -20.05 -31.93
N SER A 260 -25.74 -19.55 -31.51
CA SER A 260 -25.87 -18.21 -30.92
C SER A 260 -24.98 -18.06 -29.67
N LYS A 261 -24.99 -19.04 -28.76
CA LYS A 261 -24.15 -19.00 -27.56
C LYS A 261 -22.66 -19.00 -27.88
N LEU A 262 -22.22 -19.73 -28.90
CA LEU A 262 -20.82 -19.70 -29.35
C LEU A 262 -20.43 -18.33 -29.92
N GLN A 263 -21.35 -17.63 -30.60
CA GLN A 263 -21.12 -16.26 -31.05
C GLN A 263 -20.97 -15.29 -29.87
N ASP A 264 -21.80 -15.44 -28.83
CA ASP A 264 -21.66 -14.65 -27.60
C ASP A 264 -20.30 -14.89 -26.93
N VAL A 265 -19.83 -16.14 -26.90
CA VAL A 265 -18.49 -16.48 -26.38
C VAL A 265 -17.39 -15.77 -27.19
N SER A 266 -17.44 -15.77 -28.52
CA SER A 266 -16.48 -15.02 -29.35
C SER A 266 -16.49 -13.52 -29.04
N GLN A 267 -17.67 -12.94 -28.80
CA GLN A 267 -17.76 -11.54 -28.37
C GLN A 267 -17.10 -11.28 -27.02
N HIS A 268 -17.32 -12.16 -26.03
CA HIS A 268 -16.66 -12.06 -24.74
C HIS A 268 -15.14 -12.23 -24.83
N VAL A 269 -14.65 -13.13 -25.69
CA VAL A 269 -13.21 -13.29 -25.93
C VAL A 269 -12.60 -12.01 -26.49
N LYS A 270 -13.29 -11.31 -27.41
CA LYS A 270 -12.84 -10.00 -27.92
C LYS A 270 -12.73 -8.95 -26.81
N GLN A 271 -13.72 -8.88 -25.92
CA GLN A 271 -13.67 -7.97 -24.76
C GLN A 271 -12.51 -8.28 -23.80
N VAL A 272 -12.21 -9.57 -23.59
CA VAL A 272 -11.05 -10.00 -22.80
C VAL A 272 -9.75 -9.54 -23.47
N MET A 273 -9.65 -9.67 -24.79
CA MET A 273 -8.47 -9.21 -25.54
C MET A 273 -8.29 -7.69 -25.49
N GLU A 274 -9.37 -6.92 -25.58
CA GLU A 274 -9.32 -5.46 -25.37
C GLU A 274 -8.82 -5.11 -23.97
N SER A 275 -9.28 -5.84 -22.95
CA SER A 275 -8.83 -5.66 -21.56
C SER A 275 -7.35 -6.00 -21.37
N VAL A 276 -6.85 -7.03 -22.06
CA VAL A 276 -5.42 -7.38 -22.07
C VAL A 276 -4.58 -6.24 -22.66
N VAL A 277 -5.03 -5.62 -23.75
CA VAL A 277 -4.33 -4.48 -24.36
C VAL A 277 -4.33 -3.27 -23.43
N ALA A 278 -5.46 -2.97 -22.78
CA ALA A 278 -5.54 -1.90 -21.79
C ALA A 278 -4.58 -2.15 -20.60
N ASN A 279 -4.55 -3.38 -20.07
CA ASN A 279 -3.64 -3.77 -19.00
C ASN A 279 -2.17 -3.61 -19.40
N ALA A 280 -1.81 -3.95 -20.64
CA ALA A 280 -0.44 -3.76 -21.13
C ALA A 280 -0.02 -2.27 -21.13
N ALA A 281 -0.92 -1.37 -21.53
CA ALA A 281 -0.68 0.06 -21.47
C ALA A 281 -0.49 0.55 -20.02
N SER A 282 -1.35 0.11 -19.09
CA SER A 282 -1.22 0.45 -17.67
C SER A 282 0.07 -0.08 -17.04
N VAL A 283 0.50 -1.30 -17.41
CA VAL A 283 1.78 -1.88 -16.96
C VAL A 283 2.97 -1.03 -17.41
N GLU A 284 2.95 -0.51 -18.64
CA GLU A 284 4.04 0.35 -19.14
C GLU A 284 4.07 1.69 -18.38
N GLU A 285 2.91 2.32 -18.18
CA GLU A 285 2.79 3.56 -17.41
C GLU A 285 3.25 3.37 -15.95
N GLN A 286 2.80 2.30 -15.30
CA GLN A 286 3.24 1.96 -13.95
C GLN A 286 4.74 1.69 -13.88
N THR A 287 5.32 1.06 -14.91
CA THR A 287 6.77 0.82 -14.96
C THR A 287 7.54 2.14 -14.98
N VAL A 288 7.09 3.13 -15.75
CA VAL A 288 7.70 4.47 -15.78
C VAL A 288 7.55 5.17 -14.43
N ALA A 289 6.33 5.21 -13.88
CA ALA A 289 6.06 5.83 -12.58
C ALA A 289 6.90 5.23 -11.46
N THR A 290 7.04 3.90 -11.44
CA THR A 290 7.84 3.18 -10.43
C THR A 290 9.31 3.55 -10.51
N ARG A 291 9.87 3.69 -11.73
CA ARG A 291 11.25 4.15 -11.91
C ARG A 291 11.45 5.58 -11.43
N ASP A 292 10.46 6.46 -11.62
CA ASP A 292 10.51 7.84 -11.15
C ASP A 292 10.45 7.94 -9.62
N VAL A 293 9.63 7.11 -8.97
CA VAL A 293 9.61 6.97 -7.51
C VAL A 293 10.96 6.44 -7.02
N ALA A 294 11.49 5.37 -7.61
CA ALA A 294 12.80 4.82 -7.26
C ALA A 294 13.91 5.88 -7.31
N ARG A 295 13.93 6.68 -8.38
CA ARG A 295 14.89 7.79 -8.54
C ARG A 295 14.72 8.84 -7.45
N SER A 296 13.48 9.24 -7.17
CA SER A 296 13.17 10.25 -6.15
C SER A 296 13.61 9.79 -4.76
N VAL A 297 13.36 8.53 -4.42
CA VAL A 297 13.80 7.90 -3.18
C VAL A 297 15.32 7.88 -3.09
N GLY A 298 16.02 7.53 -4.17
CA GLY A 298 17.49 7.59 -4.22
C GLY A 298 18.05 8.99 -3.99
N ILE A 299 17.38 10.03 -4.51
CA ILE A 299 17.74 11.43 -4.26
C ILE A 299 17.50 11.80 -2.79
N ILE A 300 16.39 11.39 -2.18
CA ILE A 300 16.08 11.64 -0.76
C ILE A 300 17.13 10.97 0.13
N ALA A 301 17.43 9.69 -0.09
CA ALA A 301 18.45 8.96 0.67
C ALA A 301 19.83 9.62 0.56
N SER A 302 20.22 10.07 -0.64
CA SER A 302 21.46 10.81 -0.85
C SER A 302 21.48 12.17 -0.13
N LYS A 303 20.37 12.91 -0.17
CA LYS A 303 20.22 14.19 0.56
C LYS A 303 20.27 13.98 2.07
N ALA A 304 19.59 12.98 2.61
CA ALA A 304 19.63 12.63 4.03
C ALA A 304 21.06 12.29 4.47
N ARG A 305 21.78 11.45 3.71
CA ARG A 305 23.19 11.13 4.00
C ARG A 305 24.09 12.37 3.99
N ARG A 306 23.92 13.26 3.00
CA ARG A 306 24.67 14.54 2.96
C ARG A 306 24.33 15.45 4.12
N ALA A 307 23.05 15.53 4.49
CA ALA A 307 22.59 16.32 5.63
C ALA A 307 23.17 15.78 6.94
N SER A 308 23.26 14.45 7.11
CA SER A 308 23.91 13.82 8.27
C SER A 308 25.36 14.27 8.42
N VAL A 309 26.14 14.25 7.32
CA VAL A 309 27.54 14.72 7.33
C VAL A 309 27.65 16.21 7.69
N LEU A 310 26.70 17.03 7.24
CA LEU A 310 26.67 18.45 7.59
C LEU A 310 26.28 18.68 9.06
N ALA A 311 25.34 17.89 9.58
CA ALA A 311 24.97 17.91 10.99
C ALA A 311 26.18 17.53 11.86
N ASP A 312 26.90 16.45 11.55
CA ASP A 312 28.11 16.04 12.28
C ASP A 312 29.17 17.16 12.32
N ARG A 313 29.40 17.84 11.19
CA ARG A 313 30.31 19.00 11.13
C ARG A 313 29.82 20.17 11.98
N ALA A 314 28.51 20.42 12.01
CA ALA A 314 27.94 21.47 12.85
C ALA A 314 28.12 21.15 14.34
N VAL A 315 27.93 19.89 14.73
CA VAL A 315 28.22 19.43 16.09
C VAL A 315 29.68 19.68 16.46
N ASP A 316 30.63 19.32 15.58
CA ASP A 316 32.06 19.53 15.82
C ASP A 316 32.41 21.04 15.94
N ALA A 317 31.80 21.89 15.12
CA ALA A 317 31.99 23.32 15.18
C ALA A 317 31.48 23.91 16.50
N VAL A 318 30.29 23.52 16.96
CA VAL A 318 29.74 23.96 18.25
C VAL A 318 30.59 23.43 19.41
N ALA A 319 31.10 22.20 19.33
CA ALA A 319 32.01 21.66 20.32
C ALA A 319 33.34 22.44 20.39
N GLY A 320 33.88 22.88 19.25
CA GLY A 320 35.05 23.75 19.17
C GLY A 320 34.81 25.13 19.77
N GLN A 321 33.65 25.74 19.50
CA GLN A 321 33.24 27.02 20.11
C GLN A 321 33.17 26.91 21.63
N GLU A 322 32.58 25.84 22.15
CA GLU A 322 32.47 25.61 23.60
C GLU A 322 33.84 25.55 24.30
N GLN A 323 34.85 24.95 23.66
CA GLN A 323 36.21 24.93 24.22
C GLN A 323 36.85 26.33 24.29
N ILE A 324 36.49 27.23 23.37
CA ILE A 324 36.95 28.63 23.41
C ILE A 324 36.21 29.37 24.52
N LEU A 325 34.89 29.22 24.59
CA LEU A 325 34.05 29.86 25.62
C LEU A 325 34.45 29.44 27.02
N LYS A 326 34.74 28.16 27.24
CA LYS A 326 35.22 27.67 28.53
C LYS A 326 36.53 28.36 28.94
N ARG A 327 37.51 28.48 28.03
CA ARG A 327 38.78 29.18 28.32
C ARG A 327 38.57 30.67 28.62
N GLN A 328 37.66 31.33 27.91
CA GLN A 328 37.30 32.72 28.17
C GLN A 328 36.62 32.87 29.54
N MET A 329 35.67 31.99 29.86
CA MET A 329 34.99 31.98 31.16
C MET A 329 35.96 31.72 32.32
N ASP A 330 36.88 30.75 32.18
CA ASP A 330 37.90 30.45 33.18
C ASP A 330 38.83 31.66 33.42
N SER A 331 39.12 32.45 32.38
CA SER A 331 39.92 33.68 32.50
C SER A 331 39.15 34.80 33.19
N LEU A 332 37.86 34.96 32.88
CA LEU A 332 36.99 35.97 33.50
C LEU A 332 36.63 35.63 34.95
N ASP A 333 36.62 34.36 35.33
CA ASP A 333 36.34 33.92 36.71
C ASP A 333 37.37 34.44 37.71
N GLN A 334 38.62 34.61 37.26
CA GLN A 334 39.74 35.15 38.06
C GLN A 334 39.60 36.65 38.34
N LEU A 335 38.72 37.37 37.62
CA LEU A 335 38.52 38.81 37.77
C LEU A 335 37.41 39.12 38.79
N ASP A 336 37.58 40.20 39.55
CA ASP A 336 36.53 40.66 40.47
C ASP A 336 35.51 41.55 39.73
N ILE A 337 34.60 40.90 39.02
CA ILE A 337 33.57 41.55 38.22
C ILE A 337 32.27 41.64 39.03
N PRO A 338 31.74 42.86 39.30
CA PRO A 338 30.45 43.03 39.96
C PRO A 338 29.34 42.29 39.22
N GLY A 339 28.74 41.32 39.90
CA GLY A 339 27.58 40.58 39.40
C GLY A 339 27.89 39.36 38.55
N LYS A 340 29.15 38.93 38.51
CA LYS A 340 29.56 37.75 37.75
C LYS A 340 28.78 36.47 38.04
N VAL A 341 28.32 36.27 39.28
CA VAL A 341 27.66 35.01 39.69
C VAL A 341 26.42 34.70 38.85
N LEU A 342 25.61 35.71 38.51
CA LEU A 342 24.39 35.51 37.73
C LEU A 342 24.70 35.17 36.27
N GLU A 343 25.68 35.85 35.70
CA GLU A 343 26.18 35.60 34.33
C GLU A 343 26.87 34.22 34.22
N GLN A 344 27.64 33.83 35.23
CA GLN A 344 28.21 32.47 35.33
C GLN A 344 27.14 31.40 35.46
N ALA A 345 26.10 31.65 36.26
CA ALA A 345 24.99 30.71 36.40
C ALA A 345 24.25 30.48 35.07
N LYS A 346 24.05 31.54 34.26
CA LYS A 346 23.51 31.41 32.89
C LYS A 346 24.42 30.56 32.01
N SER A 347 25.74 30.82 32.01
CA SER A 347 26.68 30.04 31.21
C SER A 347 26.73 28.57 31.64
N ASP A 348 26.72 28.28 32.94
CA ASP A 348 26.67 26.90 33.46
C ASP A 348 25.41 26.18 32.99
N HIS A 349 24.28 26.88 32.96
CA HIS A 349 23.00 26.37 32.46
C HIS A 349 23.06 26.02 30.98
N PHE A 350 23.57 26.92 30.12
CA PHE A 350 23.74 26.67 28.69
C PHE A 350 24.70 25.50 28.41
N ALA A 351 25.84 25.44 29.09
CA ALA A 351 26.78 24.34 28.97
C ALA A 351 26.15 23.00 29.35
N TRP A 352 25.26 22.99 30.34
CA TRP A 352 24.55 21.80 30.78
C TRP A 352 23.47 21.36 29.79
N LYS A 353 22.65 22.28 29.25
CA LYS A 353 21.69 21.99 28.17
C LYS A 353 22.38 21.36 26.96
N LYS A 354 23.51 21.93 26.56
CA LYS A 354 24.34 21.44 25.46
C LYS A 354 24.87 20.03 25.70
N ARG A 355 25.24 19.66 26.94
CA ARG A 355 25.63 18.28 27.28
C ARG A 355 24.45 17.30 27.14
N LEU A 356 23.24 17.74 27.46
CA LEU A 356 22.05 16.90 27.28
C LEU A 356 21.73 16.70 25.80
N ALA A 357 21.91 17.74 24.97
CA ALA A 357 21.85 17.63 23.53
C ALA A 357 22.93 16.67 22.97
N ASP A 358 24.17 16.76 23.46
CA ASP A 358 25.27 15.85 23.12
C ASP A 358 24.95 14.37 23.45
N LEU A 359 24.15 14.11 24.50
CA LEU A 359 23.67 12.76 24.84
C LEU A 359 22.72 12.23 23.77
N LEU A 360 21.72 13.01 23.36
CA LEU A 360 20.70 12.59 22.39
C LEU A 360 21.31 12.22 21.02
N ILE A 361 22.35 12.93 20.61
CA ILE A 361 23.11 12.61 19.39
C ILE A 361 24.16 11.51 19.61
N GLY A 362 24.33 10.99 20.83
CA GLY A 362 25.16 9.83 21.15
C GLY A 362 26.65 10.12 21.33
N ARG A 363 27.05 11.37 21.59
CA ARG A 363 28.47 11.77 21.76
C ARG A 363 28.98 11.66 23.18
N THR A 364 28.08 11.71 24.17
CA THR A 364 28.44 11.62 25.58
C THR A 364 27.50 10.68 26.30
N GLY A 365 28.01 9.93 27.28
CA GLY A 365 27.18 9.18 28.21
C GLY A 365 26.94 10.02 29.47
N LEU A 366 25.69 10.09 29.92
CA LEU A 366 25.30 10.72 31.17
C LEU A 366 24.51 9.72 32.03
N ASP A 367 24.78 9.74 33.34
CA ASP A 367 23.99 9.02 34.32
C ASP A 367 23.12 10.00 35.11
N THR A 368 21.88 9.62 35.38
CA THR A 368 20.97 10.34 36.27
C THR A 368 21.59 10.65 37.64
N ALA A 369 22.42 9.77 38.19
CA ALA A 369 23.10 9.99 39.47
C ALA A 369 24.20 11.06 39.40
N SER A 370 24.69 11.39 38.20
CA SER A 370 25.67 12.45 37.96
C SER A 370 25.04 13.85 37.81
N LEU A 371 23.71 13.94 37.77
CA LEU A 371 22.99 15.20 37.61
C LEU A 371 22.75 15.89 38.96
N THR A 372 23.43 17.02 39.14
CA THR A 372 23.29 17.90 40.30
C THR A 372 21.84 18.36 40.47
N ASP A 373 21.36 18.41 41.71
CA ASP A 373 20.05 18.98 42.04
C ASP A 373 19.98 20.49 41.79
N HIS A 374 18.81 20.99 41.39
CA HIS A 374 18.58 22.42 41.13
C HIS A 374 18.99 23.31 42.31
N ARG A 375 18.89 22.83 43.57
CA ARG A 375 19.34 23.60 44.75
C ARG A 375 20.84 23.55 44.99
N GLN A 376 21.51 22.55 44.44
CA GLN A 376 22.95 22.30 44.62
C GLN A 376 23.81 22.84 43.47
N CYS A 377 23.19 23.28 42.36
CA CYS A 377 23.87 23.96 41.26
C CYS A 377 24.28 25.40 41.65
N ARG A 378 25.12 26.06 40.83
CA ARG A 378 25.59 27.43 41.09
C ARG A 378 24.40 28.40 41.26
N LEU A 379 23.39 28.27 40.41
CA LEU A 379 22.18 29.11 40.49
C LEU A 379 21.39 28.86 41.77
N GLY A 380 21.16 27.61 42.17
CA GLY A 380 20.43 27.26 43.39
C GLY A 380 21.15 27.70 44.67
N LYS A 381 22.48 27.57 44.70
CA LYS A 381 23.32 28.08 45.79
C LYS A 381 23.25 29.60 45.88
N TRP A 382 23.34 30.28 44.74
CA TRP A 382 23.17 31.74 44.68
C TRP A 382 21.77 32.15 45.17
N TYR A 383 20.71 31.54 44.64
CA TYR A 383 19.32 31.78 45.00
C TYR A 383 19.09 31.69 46.52
N SER A 384 19.67 30.68 47.16
CA SER A 384 19.57 30.47 48.60
C SER A 384 20.38 31.50 49.41
N SER A 385 21.50 31.97 48.85
CA SER A 385 22.44 32.90 49.53
C SER A 385 22.04 34.38 49.49
N VAL A 386 21.19 34.80 48.55
CA VAL A 386 20.77 36.21 48.40
C VAL A 386 20.01 36.65 49.64
N SER A 387 20.55 37.58 50.45
CA SER A 387 19.89 38.10 51.65
C SER A 387 19.22 39.47 51.46
N ASP A 388 19.42 40.11 50.31
CA ASP A 388 18.88 41.44 50.01
C ASP A 388 17.35 41.45 49.96
N PRO A 389 16.66 42.21 50.83
CA PRO A 389 15.20 42.31 50.85
C PRO A 389 14.59 42.81 49.53
N VAL A 390 15.28 43.71 48.83
CA VAL A 390 14.77 44.30 47.57
C VAL A 390 14.75 43.24 46.47
N MET A 391 15.82 42.46 46.36
CA MET A 391 15.91 41.36 45.41
C MET A 391 14.90 40.24 45.73
N ARG A 392 14.74 39.87 47.00
CA ARG A 392 13.79 38.82 47.43
C ARG A 392 12.31 39.18 47.22
N GLN A 393 11.97 40.46 47.24
CA GLN A 393 10.60 40.94 47.01
C GLN A 393 10.27 41.11 45.52
N SER A 394 11.25 41.01 44.62
CA SER A 394 11.01 41.08 43.18
C SER A 394 10.19 39.86 42.69
N SER A 395 9.25 40.11 41.78
CA SER A 395 8.41 39.06 41.21
C SER A 395 9.23 38.07 40.40
N GLU A 396 10.30 38.54 39.75
CA GLU A 396 11.18 37.72 38.93
C GLU A 396 12.00 36.74 39.79
N PHE A 397 12.45 37.16 40.98
CA PHE A 397 13.16 36.28 41.91
C PHE A 397 12.24 35.21 42.49
N GLN A 398 11.01 35.57 42.87
CA GLN A 398 10.04 34.60 43.40
C GLN A 398 9.60 33.57 42.35
N SER A 399 9.55 33.97 41.08
CA SER A 399 9.10 33.11 39.99
C SER A 399 10.20 32.22 39.39
N LEU A 400 11.46 32.35 39.82
CA LEU A 400 12.60 31.67 39.20
C LEU A 400 12.74 30.18 39.59
N ASP A 401 12.37 29.81 40.82
CA ASP A 401 12.65 28.47 41.36
C ASP A 401 11.90 27.36 40.61
N GLU A 402 10.61 27.58 40.32
CA GLU A 402 9.75 26.61 39.64
C GLU A 402 10.23 26.24 38.21
N PRO A 403 10.44 27.19 37.27
CA PRO A 403 10.94 26.84 35.94
C PRO A 403 12.36 26.24 35.99
N HIS A 404 13.20 26.65 36.95
CA HIS A 404 14.51 26.06 37.16
C HIS A 404 14.44 24.61 37.64
N ALA A 405 13.56 24.30 38.59
CA ALA A 405 13.30 22.93 39.05
C ALA A 405 12.78 22.05 37.90
N ARG A 406 11.88 22.58 37.05
CA ARG A 406 11.38 21.90 35.85
C ARG A 406 12.50 21.53 34.88
N VAL A 407 13.45 22.44 34.61
CA VAL A 407 14.59 22.13 33.73
C VAL A 407 15.39 20.92 34.24
N HIS A 408 15.70 20.88 35.55
CA HIS A 408 16.39 19.75 36.16
C HIS A 408 15.57 18.45 36.15
N ALA A 409 14.26 18.54 36.37
CA ALA A 409 13.36 17.40 36.31
C ALA A 409 13.31 16.79 34.90
N HIS A 410 13.04 17.63 33.88
CA HIS A 410 12.98 17.21 32.49
C HIS A 410 14.31 16.60 32.04
N ALA A 411 15.45 17.18 32.39
CA ALA A 411 16.73 16.59 32.00
C ALA A 411 17.03 15.23 32.64
N ARG A 412 16.66 15.01 33.91
CA ARG A 412 16.77 13.67 34.52
C ARG A 412 15.93 12.66 33.75
N GLU A 413 14.74 13.07 33.32
CA GLU A 413 13.85 12.23 32.55
C GLU A 413 14.40 11.96 31.13
N VAL A 414 14.98 12.95 30.45
CA VAL A 414 15.69 12.74 29.17
C VAL A 414 16.77 11.67 29.31
N VAL A 415 17.64 11.77 30.34
CA VAL A 415 18.71 10.79 30.56
C VAL A 415 18.12 9.40 30.83
N ARG A 416 17.06 9.31 31.63
CA ARG A 416 16.37 8.04 31.93
C ARG A 416 15.80 7.39 30.67
N LEU A 417 15.05 8.15 29.87
CA LEU A 417 14.41 7.70 28.63
C LEU A 417 15.46 7.26 27.60
N PHE A 418 16.52 8.05 27.42
CA PHE A 418 17.60 7.72 26.51
C PHE A 418 18.32 6.43 26.92
N ASN A 419 18.66 6.28 28.20
CA ASN A 419 19.32 5.08 28.73
C ASN A 419 18.42 3.83 28.69
N ALA A 420 17.10 4.01 28.69
CA ALA A 420 16.12 2.95 28.47
C ALA A 420 15.95 2.57 26.99
N GLY A 421 16.61 3.28 26.06
CA GLY A 421 16.51 3.05 24.62
C GLY A 421 15.30 3.75 23.95
N LEU A 422 14.53 4.53 24.70
CA LEU A 422 13.34 5.25 24.23
C LEU A 422 13.74 6.62 23.66
N LYS A 423 14.39 6.61 22.49
CA LYS A 423 15.01 7.81 21.90
C LYS A 423 14.01 8.90 21.52
N GLU A 424 12.91 8.55 20.85
CA GLU A 424 11.87 9.52 20.45
C GLU A 424 11.23 10.20 21.67
N GLU A 425 10.95 9.43 22.73
CA GLU A 425 10.42 9.96 23.99
C GLU A 425 11.43 10.89 24.67
N ALA A 426 12.73 10.54 24.64
CA ALA A 426 13.80 11.37 25.17
C ALA A 426 13.95 12.70 24.40
N GLU A 427 13.80 12.68 23.08
CA GLU A 427 13.81 13.88 22.23
C GLU A 427 12.60 14.79 22.51
N ALA A 428 11.40 14.21 22.69
CA ALA A 428 10.22 14.95 23.08
C ALA A 428 10.33 15.58 24.48
N GLU A 429 10.91 14.85 25.44
CA GLU A 429 11.19 15.37 26.78
C GLU A 429 12.24 16.49 26.76
N TYR A 430 13.23 16.40 25.88
CA TYR A 430 14.22 17.45 25.68
C TYR A 430 13.61 18.74 25.14
N ALA A 431 12.65 18.66 24.22
CA ALA A 431 11.90 19.83 23.76
C ALA A 431 11.15 20.53 24.93
N ARG A 432 10.53 19.75 25.83
CA ARG A 432 9.89 20.31 27.05
C ARG A 432 10.89 20.98 28.00
N MET A 433 12.10 20.43 28.11
CA MET A 433 13.19 21.05 28.87
C MET A 433 13.60 22.40 28.26
N GLU A 434 13.75 22.46 26.93
CA GLU A 434 14.09 23.70 26.23
C GLU A 434 13.05 24.81 26.49
N GLU A 435 11.76 24.49 26.46
CA GLU A 435 10.67 25.42 26.83
C GLU A 435 10.83 25.95 28.26
N ALA A 436 11.05 25.07 29.25
CA ALA A 436 11.28 25.47 30.64
C ALA A 436 12.55 26.33 30.79
N SER A 437 13.58 26.07 29.98
CA SER A 437 14.81 26.85 29.99
C SER A 437 14.61 28.27 29.49
N VAL A 438 13.72 28.51 28.53
CA VAL A 438 13.44 29.87 28.04
C VAL A 438 12.90 30.74 29.16
N ASP A 439 12.03 30.18 30.01
CA ASP A 439 11.50 30.88 31.19
C ASP A 439 12.60 31.25 32.19
N VAL A 440 13.53 30.32 32.48
CA VAL A 440 14.67 30.57 33.38
C VAL A 440 15.53 31.73 32.85
N VAL A 441 15.94 31.67 31.57
CA VAL A 441 16.82 32.69 30.98
C VAL A 441 16.17 34.07 31.01
N ARG A 442 14.89 34.17 30.62
CA ARG A 442 14.12 35.41 30.65
C ARG A 442 14.06 36.04 32.04
N LEU A 443 13.85 35.23 33.08
CA LEU A 443 13.82 35.71 34.47
C LEU A 443 15.21 36.17 34.95
N LEU A 444 16.29 35.45 34.59
CA LEU A 444 17.66 35.83 34.93
C LEU A 444 18.10 37.13 34.23
N GLU A 445 17.66 37.37 32.99
CA GLU A 445 17.91 38.63 32.28
C GLU A 445 17.20 39.81 32.95
N ALA A 446 15.94 39.65 33.34
CA ALA A 446 15.18 40.67 34.05
C ALA A 446 15.82 41.01 35.42
N LEU A 447 16.30 40.00 36.15
CA LEU A 447 17.04 40.19 37.41
C LEU A 447 18.39 40.90 37.21
N ALA A 448 19.11 40.58 36.13
CA ALA A 448 20.37 41.23 35.80
C ALA A 448 20.18 42.72 35.46
N ALA A 449 19.12 43.06 34.73
CA ALA A 449 18.81 44.44 34.33
C ALA A 449 18.44 45.33 35.53
N ARG A 450 17.65 44.81 36.49
CA ARG A 450 17.24 45.54 37.71
C ARG A 450 18.40 45.88 38.64
N ARG A 451 19.50 45.12 38.58
CA ARG A 451 20.69 45.35 39.40
C ARG A 451 21.62 46.41 38.80
N ASP A 452 21.57 46.57 37.48
CA ASP A 452 22.38 47.52 36.71
C ASP A 452 21.71 48.91 36.58
N SER A 453 20.48 49.06 37.09
CA SER A 453 19.69 50.30 37.16
C SER A 453 19.66 50.85 38.58
#